data_AF-A0A7S1IJX9-F1
#
_entry.id   AF-A0A7S1IJX9-F1
#
_cell.length_a   1.000
_cell.length_b   1.000
_cell.length_c   1.000
_cell.angle_alpha   90.00
_cell.angle_beta   90.00
_cell.angle_gamma   90.00
#
_symmetry.space_group_name_H-M   'P 1'
#
loop_
_entity.id
_entity.type
_entity.pdbx_description
1 polymer ?
#
loop_
_entity_poly.entity_id
_entity_poly.type
_entity_poly.pdbx_seq_one_letter_code
_entity_poly.pdbx_strand_id
1 'polypeptide(L)'
;VTVVDLASGKKLISIAAHQSAISAIALSSNSKLMATTSERGTLVRIWETYSGKQIHELRRGTTQSTTHHMAFSPCARYLAMVSSHGTVHLFAVQADPGAAGMSPTAPTRQGSDVAAPNRTSYGASLSWFSGYFASEWSSSWYHLPPELVGLPCVVGFQGEGPDCRLLVVVAGHQTLRLVFDMARGGE
;
A
#
# COMPACT_ATOMS: atom_id res chain seq x y z
N VAL A 1 -19.29 6.14 -2.60
CA VAL A 1 -18.65 5.86 -3.91
C VAL A 1 -19.53 4.88 -4.65
N THR A 2 -19.77 5.09 -5.95
CA THR A 2 -20.63 4.20 -6.75
C THR A 2 -19.81 3.64 -7.90
N VAL A 3 -19.82 2.31 -8.07
CA VAL A 3 -19.24 1.63 -9.22
C VAL A 3 -20.35 1.42 -10.25
N VAL A 4 -20.10 1.85 -11.48
CA VAL A 4 -21.06 1.79 -12.58
C VAL A 4 -20.44 1.08 -13.77
N ASP A 5 -21.25 0.31 -14.49
CA ASP A 5 -20.91 -0.20 -15.80
C ASP A 5 -21.16 0.92 -16.82
N LEU A 6 -20.13 1.34 -17.55
CA LEU A 6 -20.23 2.40 -18.54
C LEU A 6 -20.92 1.96 -19.83
N ALA A 7 -20.84 0.68 -20.20
CA ALA A 7 -21.46 0.16 -21.41
C ALA A 7 -22.98 0.05 -21.25
N SER A 8 -23.45 -0.38 -20.07
CA SER A 8 -24.89 -0.50 -19.79
C SER A 8 -25.48 0.68 -19.04
N GLY A 9 -24.65 1.56 -18.47
CA GLY A 9 -25.07 2.67 -17.59
C GLY A 9 -25.62 2.22 -16.24
N LYS A 10 -25.60 0.91 -15.95
CA LYS A 10 -26.19 0.36 -14.72
C LYS A 10 -25.26 0.60 -13.53
N LYS A 11 -25.86 1.05 -12.43
CA LYS A 11 -25.19 1.05 -11.12
C LYS A 11 -24.97 -0.39 -10.71
N LEU A 12 -23.71 -0.76 -10.49
CA LEU A 12 -23.35 -2.10 -10.03
C LEU A 12 -23.37 -2.14 -8.51
N ILE A 13 -22.69 -1.18 -7.85
CA ILE A 13 -22.43 -1.24 -6.41
C ILE A 13 -22.39 0.16 -5.80
N SER A 14 -22.95 0.31 -4.60
CA SER A 14 -22.80 1.51 -3.76
C SER A 14 -21.98 1.17 -2.52
N ILE A 15 -20.90 1.93 -2.30
CA ILE A 15 -19.93 1.71 -1.23
C ILE A 15 -19.93 2.95 -0.31
N ALA A 16 -20.31 2.76 0.95
CA ALA A 16 -20.19 3.74 2.02
C ALA A 16 -18.74 3.82 2.51
N ALA A 17 -17.86 4.33 1.65
CA ALA A 17 -16.42 4.15 1.80
C ALA A 17 -15.82 4.89 3.00
N HIS A 18 -16.32 6.09 3.33
CA HIS A 18 -15.83 6.93 4.43
C HIS A 18 -16.98 7.74 5.04
N GLN A 19 -16.85 8.13 6.32
CA GLN A 19 -17.84 8.97 7.00
C GLN A 19 -17.78 10.45 6.57
N SER A 20 -16.58 10.94 6.22
CA SER A 20 -16.37 12.26 5.64
C SER A 20 -16.30 12.17 4.12
N ALA A 21 -16.37 13.32 3.45
CA ALA A 21 -16.27 13.41 2.00
C ALA A 21 -14.99 12.75 1.46
N ILE A 22 -15.10 12.20 0.25
CA ILE A 22 -14.01 11.51 -0.44
C ILE A 22 -13.06 12.55 -1.02
N SER A 23 -11.78 12.42 -0.71
CA SER A 23 -10.74 13.33 -1.22
C SER A 23 -10.07 12.80 -2.48
N ALA A 24 -9.85 11.48 -2.57
CA ALA A 24 -9.26 10.84 -3.74
C ALA A 24 -9.74 9.40 -3.90
N ILE A 25 -9.70 8.92 -5.15
CA ILE A 25 -10.00 7.55 -5.55
C ILE A 25 -8.94 7.11 -6.56
N ALA A 26 -8.49 5.87 -6.49
CA ALA A 26 -7.64 5.25 -7.52
C ALA A 26 -8.16 3.85 -7.85
N LEU A 27 -8.02 3.44 -9.11
CA LEU A 27 -8.31 2.09 -9.59
C LEU A 27 -7.01 1.38 -9.95
N SER A 28 -6.93 0.08 -9.68
CA SER A 28 -5.84 -0.75 -10.18
C SER A 28 -5.94 -0.93 -11.69
N SER A 29 -4.81 -1.14 -12.37
CA SER A 29 -4.72 -1.41 -13.82
C SER A 29 -5.63 -2.56 -14.29
N ASN A 30 -5.79 -3.61 -13.47
CA ASN A 30 -6.64 -4.76 -13.75
C ASN A 30 -8.12 -4.55 -13.35
N SER A 31 -8.48 -3.36 -12.88
CA SER A 31 -9.83 -2.97 -12.43
C SER A 31 -10.42 -3.80 -11.30
N LYS A 32 -9.64 -4.64 -10.59
CA LYS A 32 -10.13 -5.48 -9.49
C LYS A 32 -10.13 -4.76 -8.15
N LEU A 33 -9.26 -3.77 -7.98
CA LEU A 33 -9.10 -3.02 -6.74
C LEU A 33 -9.40 -1.54 -6.92
N MET A 34 -9.93 -0.94 -5.86
CA MET A 34 -10.13 0.49 -5.72
C MET A 34 -9.57 0.96 -4.38
N ALA A 35 -8.81 2.04 -4.38
CA ALA A 35 -8.39 2.74 -3.18
C ALA A 35 -9.24 3.99 -2.99
N THR A 36 -9.61 4.30 -1.74
CA THR A 36 -10.34 5.51 -1.40
C THR A 36 -9.76 6.17 -0.16
N THR A 37 -9.74 7.50 -0.17
CA THR A 37 -9.37 8.34 0.97
C THR A 37 -10.41 9.40 1.19
N SER A 38 -10.45 9.92 2.41
CA SER A 38 -11.37 10.98 2.77
C SER A 38 -10.66 12.29 3.05
N GLU A 39 -11.40 13.38 3.23
CA GLU A 39 -10.87 14.68 3.66
C GLU A 39 -10.22 14.63 5.06
N ARG A 40 -10.54 13.62 5.89
CA ARG A 40 -9.78 13.35 7.11
C ARG A 40 -8.39 12.83 6.79
N GLY A 41 -8.24 12.02 5.73
CA GLY A 41 -6.95 11.59 5.18
C GLY A 41 -6.00 10.87 6.13
N THR A 42 -6.51 10.33 7.23
CA THR A 42 -5.74 9.48 8.17
C THR A 42 -5.71 8.02 7.74
N LEU A 43 -6.74 7.59 7.00
CA LEU A 43 -6.94 6.22 6.53
C LEU A 43 -7.06 6.17 5.01
N VAL A 44 -6.49 5.11 4.44
CA VAL A 44 -6.71 4.66 3.06
C VAL A 44 -7.44 3.33 3.14
N ARG A 45 -8.53 3.19 2.38
CA ARG A 45 -9.28 1.92 2.33
C ARG A 45 -9.19 1.32 0.95
N ILE A 46 -8.95 0.02 0.89
CA ILE A 46 -8.89 -0.74 -0.36
C ILE A 46 -10.13 -1.62 -0.45
N TRP A 47 -10.73 -1.66 -1.63
CA TRP A 47 -11.99 -2.33 -1.93
C TRP A 47 -11.82 -3.24 -3.13
N GLU A 48 -12.49 -4.38 -3.12
CA GLU A 48 -12.73 -5.15 -4.33
C GLU A 48 -13.85 -4.46 -5.14
N THR A 49 -13.58 -4.18 -6.41
CA THR A 49 -14.48 -3.37 -7.26
C THR A 49 -15.78 -4.09 -7.63
N TYR A 50 -15.74 -5.42 -7.77
CA TYR A 50 -16.88 -6.23 -8.21
C TYR A 50 -17.83 -6.62 -7.08
N SER A 51 -17.33 -6.75 -5.85
CA SER A 51 -18.16 -7.08 -4.69
C SER A 51 -18.46 -5.87 -3.80
N GLY A 52 -17.65 -4.81 -3.90
CA GLY A 52 -17.67 -3.68 -2.96
C GLY A 52 -17.15 -4.03 -1.57
N LYS A 53 -16.54 -5.20 -1.38
CA LYS A 53 -15.99 -5.63 -0.10
C LYS A 53 -14.72 -4.83 0.22
N GLN A 54 -14.64 -4.27 1.42
CA GLN A 54 -13.40 -3.72 1.95
C GLN A 54 -12.41 -4.85 2.21
N ILE A 55 -11.22 -4.77 1.63
CA ILE A 55 -10.15 -5.76 1.82
C ILE A 55 -9.06 -5.26 2.78
N HIS A 56 -8.75 -3.97 2.77
CA HIS A 56 -7.74 -3.38 3.64
C HIS A 56 -8.18 -2.02 4.20
N GLU A 57 -7.71 -1.71 5.41
CA GLU A 57 -7.72 -0.38 6.00
C GLU A 57 -6.29 -0.04 6.46
N LEU A 58 -5.68 0.90 5.75
CA LEU A 58 -4.27 1.24 5.87
C LEU A 58 -4.14 2.60 6.55
N ARG A 59 -3.23 2.71 7.51
CA ARG A 59 -3.05 3.94 8.28
C ARG A 59 -1.92 4.77 7.68
N ARG A 60 -2.28 5.95 7.17
CA ARG A 60 -1.31 6.96 6.73
C ARG A 60 -0.67 7.67 7.93
N GLY A 61 -1.47 7.98 8.95
CA GLY A 61 -1.04 8.68 10.16
C GLY A 61 -2.22 9.11 11.02
N THR A 62 -1.94 9.83 12.10
CA THR A 62 -2.97 10.34 13.04
C THR A 62 -3.42 11.76 12.71
N THR A 63 -2.60 12.53 12.00
CA THR A 63 -2.88 13.92 11.64
C THR A 63 -3.73 14.00 10.37
N GLN A 64 -4.70 14.91 10.36
CA GLN A 64 -5.50 15.20 9.18
C GLN A 64 -4.62 15.74 8.04
N SER A 65 -4.84 15.24 6.82
CA SER A 65 -4.12 15.68 5.61
C SER A 65 -4.97 15.51 4.37
N THR A 66 -4.98 16.50 3.48
CA THR A 66 -5.63 16.33 2.18
C THR A 66 -4.77 15.44 1.29
N THR A 67 -5.41 14.49 0.60
CA THR A 67 -4.73 13.62 -0.38
C THR A 67 -4.78 14.29 -1.74
N HIS A 68 -3.63 14.52 -2.38
CA HIS A 68 -3.62 15.09 -3.72
C HIS A 68 -3.79 14.02 -4.79
N HIS A 69 -3.13 12.88 -4.63
CA HIS A 69 -3.18 11.80 -5.62
C HIS A 69 -2.87 10.44 -5.00
N MET A 70 -3.38 9.39 -5.64
CA MET A 70 -3.07 7.99 -5.34
C MET A 70 -2.87 7.23 -6.65
N ALA A 71 -1.97 6.26 -6.64
CA ALA A 71 -1.77 5.37 -7.79
C ALA A 71 -1.46 3.95 -7.31
N PHE A 72 -2.05 2.96 -7.98
CA PHE A 72 -1.59 1.58 -7.85
C PHE A 72 -0.38 1.36 -8.74
N SER A 73 0.54 0.52 -8.27
CA SER A 73 1.56 -0.10 -9.13
C SER A 73 0.90 -0.91 -10.26
N PRO A 74 1.57 -1.12 -11.41
CA PRO A 74 1.01 -1.90 -12.53
C PRO A 74 0.61 -3.33 -12.14
N CYS A 75 1.33 -3.92 -11.19
CA CYS A 75 1.04 -5.25 -10.64
C CYS A 75 0.00 -5.25 -9.50
N ALA A 76 -0.55 -4.08 -9.12
CA ALA A 76 -1.51 -3.89 -8.03
C ALA A 76 -1.05 -4.37 -6.63
N ARG A 77 0.23 -4.71 -6.46
CA ARG A 77 0.80 -5.14 -5.17
C ARG A 77 1.07 -3.99 -4.22
N TYR A 78 1.24 -2.79 -4.76
CA TYR A 78 1.51 -1.58 -4.01
C TYR A 78 0.58 -0.43 -4.38
N LEU A 79 0.34 0.45 -3.42
CA LEU A 79 -0.34 1.72 -3.57
C LEU A 79 0.58 2.85 -3.07
N ALA A 80 0.78 3.87 -3.91
CA ALA A 80 1.41 5.11 -3.51
C ALA A 80 0.37 6.21 -3.31
N MET A 81 0.63 7.09 -2.34
CA MET A 81 -0.25 8.18 -1.96
C MET A 81 0.59 9.42 -1.66
N VAL A 82 0.16 10.59 -2.12
CA VAL A 82 0.79 11.87 -1.77
C VAL A 82 -0.21 12.80 -1.09
N SER A 83 0.25 13.57 -0.13
CA SER A 83 -0.61 14.43 0.68
C SER A 83 -0.09 15.86 0.80
N SER A 84 -0.97 16.77 1.23
CA SER A 84 -0.69 18.20 1.42
C SER A 84 0.39 18.51 2.44
N HIS A 85 0.69 17.59 3.36
CA HIS A 85 1.84 17.71 4.27
C HIS A 85 3.17 17.38 3.59
N GLY A 86 3.18 17.21 2.27
CA GLY A 86 4.39 16.88 1.50
C GLY A 86 4.95 15.51 1.88
N THR A 87 4.08 14.57 2.30
CA THR A 87 4.48 13.19 2.56
C THR A 87 3.99 12.30 1.44
N VAL A 88 4.88 11.45 0.94
CA VAL A 88 4.58 10.37 0.01
C VAL A 88 4.60 9.08 0.82
N HIS A 89 3.49 8.34 0.81
CA HIS A 89 3.34 7.07 1.51
C HIS A 89 3.25 5.93 0.52
N LEU A 90 3.92 4.82 0.81
CA LEU A 90 3.78 3.57 0.08
C LEU A 90 3.15 2.51 1.00
N PHE A 91 2.24 1.72 0.43
CA PHE A 91 1.57 0.63 1.11
C PHE A 91 1.68 -0.65 0.28
N ALA A 92 2.00 -1.76 0.95
CA ALA A 92 1.74 -3.08 0.40
C ALA A 92 0.22 -3.33 0.43
N VAL A 93 -0.30 -3.89 -0.65
CA VAL A 93 -1.73 -4.24 -0.83
C VAL A 93 -1.89 -5.73 -1.04
N GLN A 94 -0.90 -6.40 -1.64
CA GLN A 94 -0.88 -7.85 -1.80
C GLN A 94 0.51 -8.37 -1.46
N ALA A 95 0.57 -9.51 -0.77
CA ALA A 95 1.83 -10.18 -0.49
C ALA A 95 2.50 -10.63 -1.79
N ASP A 96 3.82 -10.51 -1.87
CA ASP A 96 4.59 -11.13 -2.94
C ASP A 96 4.56 -12.66 -2.75
N PRO A 97 3.97 -13.44 -3.66
CA PRO A 97 4.05 -14.90 -3.57
C PRO A 97 5.50 -15.42 -3.57
N GLY A 98 6.47 -14.63 -4.06
CA GLY A 98 7.90 -14.97 -4.00
C GLY A 98 8.56 -14.81 -2.63
N ALA A 99 8.01 -14.00 -1.72
CA ALA A 99 8.58 -13.78 -0.39
C ALA A 99 8.36 -14.96 0.57
N ALA A 100 7.29 -15.74 0.35
CA ALA A 100 6.99 -16.93 1.15
C ALA A 100 7.94 -18.12 0.89
N GLY A 101 8.81 -18.03 -0.13
CA GLY A 101 9.79 -19.06 -0.47
C GLY A 101 11.16 -18.89 0.18
N MET A 102 11.43 -17.75 0.83
CA MET A 102 12.70 -17.52 1.52
C MET A 102 12.59 -17.91 2.99
N SER A 103 12.78 -19.21 3.25
CA SER A 103 13.07 -19.67 4.61
C SER A 103 14.37 -18.99 5.07
N PRO A 104 14.42 -18.34 6.25
CA PRO A 104 15.67 -17.78 6.75
C PRO A 104 16.61 -18.95 7.01
N THR A 105 17.59 -19.14 6.13
CA THR A 105 18.70 -20.06 6.39
C THR A 105 19.44 -19.54 7.62
N ALA A 106 19.17 -20.19 8.75
CA ALA A 106 19.92 -19.98 9.98
C ALA A 106 21.42 -20.18 9.67
N PRO A 107 22.32 -19.35 10.21
CA PRO A 107 23.74 -19.53 10.00
C PRO A 107 24.19 -20.85 10.65
N THR A 108 24.66 -21.78 9.82
CA THR A 108 25.32 -23.01 10.26
C THR A 108 26.60 -22.64 11.00
N ARG A 109 26.56 -22.59 12.34
CA ARG A 109 27.76 -22.62 13.17
C ARG A 109 28.14 -24.08 13.43
N GLN A 110 29.29 -24.49 12.90
CA GLN A 110 30.01 -25.67 13.38
C GLN A 110 30.44 -25.43 14.85
N GLY A 111 30.23 -26.43 15.71
CA GLY A 111 30.76 -26.43 17.08
C GLY A 111 30.10 -27.44 18.02
N SER A 112 30.64 -28.66 18.04
CA SER A 112 30.78 -29.64 19.14
C SER A 112 29.82 -29.64 20.35
N ASP A 113 29.15 -30.78 20.51
CA ASP A 113 28.61 -31.48 21.67
C ASP A 113 28.89 -30.96 23.11
N VAL A 114 27.81 -30.74 23.89
CA VAL A 114 27.58 -31.32 25.24
C VAL A 114 26.06 -31.43 25.49
N ALA A 115 25.60 -32.60 25.94
CA ALA A 115 24.20 -32.94 26.20
C ALA A 115 23.68 -32.43 27.56
N ALA A 116 22.41 -31.99 27.60
CA ALA A 116 21.48 -32.10 28.73
C ALA A 116 20.02 -31.85 28.29
N PRO A 117 18.99 -32.40 28.97
CA PRO A 117 17.75 -32.85 28.33
C PRO A 117 16.52 -31.95 28.54
N ASN A 118 15.45 -32.32 27.83
CA ASN A 118 14.04 -31.91 27.94
C ASN A 118 13.66 -30.50 27.46
N ARG A 119 13.01 -30.44 26.29
CA ARG A 119 11.61 -29.97 26.18
C ARG A 119 11.02 -30.27 24.80
N THR A 120 10.00 -31.12 24.82
CA THR A 120 8.75 -31.07 24.03
C THR A 120 8.84 -30.63 22.58
N SER A 121 8.61 -31.61 21.71
CA SER A 121 8.14 -31.48 20.33
C SER A 121 6.97 -30.50 20.18
N TYR A 122 7.11 -29.55 19.27
CA TYR A 122 5.99 -29.02 18.50
C TYR A 122 6.37 -29.02 17.02
N GLY A 123 5.93 -30.06 16.31
CA GLY A 123 5.51 -29.86 14.94
C GLY A 123 4.16 -29.14 14.97
N ALA A 124 4.00 -28.10 14.15
CA ALA A 124 2.72 -27.56 13.68
C ALA A 124 3.05 -26.53 12.60
N SER A 125 2.79 -26.84 11.32
CA SER A 125 1.59 -26.36 10.62
C SER A 125 1.14 -24.99 11.11
N LEU A 126 1.43 -23.95 10.32
CA LEU A 126 0.82 -22.64 10.52
C LEU A 126 -0.13 -22.28 9.38
N SER A 127 -1.20 -23.06 9.27
CA SER A 127 -2.46 -22.74 8.60
C SER A 127 -3.39 -21.95 9.56
N TRP A 128 -3.10 -20.67 9.80
CA TRP A 128 -3.87 -19.71 10.63
C TRP A 128 -3.21 -18.35 10.35
N PHE A 129 -3.80 -17.44 9.58
CA PHE A 129 -4.87 -16.55 10.04
C PHE A 129 -5.84 -16.23 8.90
N SER A 130 -7.07 -16.70 9.06
CA SER A 130 -8.25 -16.04 8.50
C SER A 130 -8.73 -15.03 9.56
N GLY A 131 -8.90 -13.76 9.19
CA GLY A 131 -9.85 -12.88 9.88
C GLY A 131 -9.36 -11.66 10.67
N TYR A 132 -8.06 -11.35 10.76
CA TYR A 132 -7.59 -10.12 11.43
C TYR A 132 -6.56 -9.38 10.57
N PHE A 133 -7.03 -8.46 9.73
CA PHE A 133 -6.16 -7.54 9.01
C PHE A 133 -5.66 -6.49 10.00
N ALA A 134 -4.40 -6.63 10.41
CA ALA A 134 -3.67 -5.57 11.10
C ALA A 134 -3.74 -4.31 10.23
N SER A 135 -4.01 -3.16 10.85
CA SER A 135 -3.89 -1.88 10.15
C SER A 135 -2.41 -1.69 9.81
N GLU A 136 -2.06 -2.03 8.58
CA GLU A 136 -0.68 -1.90 8.10
C GLU A 136 -0.40 -0.40 8.00
N TRP A 137 0.52 0.04 8.85
CA TRP A 137 1.12 1.35 8.72
C TRP A 137 1.84 1.41 7.38
N SER A 138 1.88 2.59 6.77
CA SER A 138 2.72 2.82 5.60
C SER A 138 4.13 2.29 5.86
N SER A 139 4.59 1.36 5.03
CA SER A 139 5.90 0.71 5.20
C SER A 139 7.05 1.68 4.94
N SER A 140 6.74 2.87 4.41
CA SER A 140 7.72 3.91 4.10
C SER A 140 7.05 5.22 3.73
N TRP A 141 7.66 6.32 4.16
CA TRP A 141 7.29 7.64 3.70
C TRP A 141 8.51 8.47 3.30
N TYR A 142 8.32 9.32 2.30
CA TYR A 142 9.31 10.32 1.87
C TYR A 142 8.75 11.72 2.10
N HIS A 143 9.57 12.62 2.64
CA HIS A 143 9.23 14.03 2.80
C HIS A 143 9.68 14.82 1.57
N LEU A 144 8.74 15.49 0.91
CA LEU A 144 9.04 16.44 -0.14
C LEU A 144 9.88 17.60 0.43
N PRO A 145 10.77 18.19 -0.39
CA PRO A 145 11.45 19.44 -0.05
C PRO A 145 10.46 20.49 0.48
N PRO A 146 10.83 21.29 1.50
CA PRO A 146 9.93 22.28 2.11
C PRO A 146 9.29 23.24 1.10
N GLU A 147 10.00 23.58 0.02
CA GLU A 147 9.49 24.45 -1.04
C GLU A 147 8.28 23.86 -1.81
N LEU A 148 8.08 22.54 -1.73
CA LEU A 148 7.06 21.81 -2.47
C LEU A 148 5.87 21.37 -1.61
N VAL A 149 5.94 21.58 -0.30
CA VAL A 149 4.88 21.19 0.63
C VAL A 149 3.63 22.03 0.35
N GLY A 150 2.48 21.36 0.26
CA GLY A 150 1.17 21.98 -0.02
C GLY A 150 0.89 22.23 -1.51
N LEU A 151 1.87 22.05 -2.40
CA LEU A 151 1.64 22.14 -3.83
C LEU A 151 0.90 20.90 -4.36
N PRO A 152 -0.04 21.06 -5.30
CA PRO A 152 -0.68 19.92 -5.96
C PRO A 152 0.37 19.03 -6.60
N CYS A 153 0.30 17.73 -6.33
CA CYS A 153 1.23 16.76 -6.88
C CYS A 153 0.52 15.48 -7.28
N VAL A 154 1.06 14.83 -8.31
CA VAL A 154 0.61 13.53 -8.80
C VAL A 154 1.73 12.53 -8.64
N VAL A 155 1.33 11.29 -8.38
CA VAL A 155 2.25 10.15 -8.24
C VAL A 155 1.91 9.09 -9.25
N GLY A 156 2.94 8.44 -9.79
CA GLY A 156 2.81 7.31 -10.69
C GLY A 156 3.96 6.32 -10.49
N PHE A 157 3.75 5.11 -11.00
CA PHE A 157 4.78 4.08 -11.02
C PHE A 157 5.39 3.99 -12.41
N GLN A 158 6.70 3.79 -12.48
CA GLN A 158 7.46 3.58 -13.71
C GLN A 158 8.09 2.19 -13.68
N GLY A 159 7.89 1.43 -14.76
CA GLY A 159 8.40 0.06 -14.90
C GLY A 159 7.48 -0.98 -14.24
N GLU A 160 7.83 -2.25 -14.43
CA GLU A 160 7.10 -3.40 -13.90
C GLU A 160 8.03 -4.31 -13.09
N GLY A 161 7.46 -5.12 -12.20
CA GLY A 161 8.23 -6.08 -11.40
C GLY A 161 8.91 -5.47 -10.16
N PRO A 162 10.01 -6.06 -9.68
CA PRO A 162 10.69 -5.64 -8.44
C PRO A 162 11.40 -4.29 -8.56
N ASP A 163 11.80 -3.87 -9.76
CA ASP A 163 12.52 -2.61 -10.02
C ASP A 163 11.59 -1.41 -10.27
N CYS A 164 10.31 -1.53 -9.88
CA CYS A 164 9.32 -0.49 -10.09
C CYS A 164 9.69 0.79 -9.34
N ARG A 165 9.79 1.93 -10.04
CA ARG A 165 10.19 3.22 -9.48
C ARG A 165 8.99 4.13 -9.27
N LEU A 166 9.09 5.06 -8.33
CA LEU A 166 8.05 6.05 -8.06
C LEU A 166 8.37 7.39 -8.73
N LEU A 167 7.43 7.94 -9.47
CA LEU A 167 7.55 9.28 -10.03
C LEU A 167 6.57 10.20 -9.31
N VAL A 168 7.06 11.35 -8.83
CA VAL A 168 6.23 12.39 -8.21
C VAL A 168 6.39 13.69 -9.00
N VAL A 169 5.31 14.13 -9.64
CA VAL A 169 5.30 15.37 -10.40
C VAL A 169 4.56 16.42 -9.57
N VAL A 170 5.20 17.57 -9.32
CA VAL A 170 4.63 18.66 -8.52
C VAL A 170 4.26 19.82 -9.45
N ALA A 171 3.07 20.40 -9.25
CA ALA A 171 2.62 21.57 -10.00
C ALA A 171 3.60 22.74 -9.80
N GLY A 172 4.05 23.35 -10.90
CA GLY A 172 5.17 24.31 -10.90
C GLY A 172 6.40 23.90 -11.73
N HIS A 173 6.25 22.92 -12.63
CA HIS A 173 7.29 22.37 -13.52
C HIS A 173 8.43 21.58 -12.84
N GLN A 174 8.36 21.37 -11.52
CA GLN A 174 9.33 20.49 -10.85
C GLN A 174 8.84 19.04 -10.86
N THR A 175 9.62 18.18 -11.51
CA THR A 175 9.41 16.73 -11.49
C THR A 175 10.45 16.11 -10.57
N LEU A 176 9.99 15.45 -9.51
CA LEU A 176 10.84 14.66 -8.62
C LEU A 176 10.75 13.19 -9.01
N ARG A 177 11.89 12.59 -9.33
CA ARG A 177 11.98 11.15 -9.55
C ARG A 177 12.50 10.51 -8.27
N LEU A 178 11.62 9.82 -7.56
CA LEU A 178 11.98 9.14 -6.32
C LEU A 178 12.28 7.68 -6.64
N VAL A 179 13.51 7.25 -6.42
CA VAL A 179 13.84 5.84 -6.56
C VAL A 179 13.49 5.18 -5.24
N PHE A 180 12.32 4.54 -5.22
CA PHE A 180 11.90 3.77 -4.07
C PHE A 180 12.38 2.33 -4.23
N ASP A 181 13.32 1.88 -3.40
CA ASP A 181 13.66 0.47 -3.29
C ASP A 181 12.63 -0.21 -2.38
N MET A 182 11.86 -1.14 -2.95
CA MET A 182 10.75 -1.80 -2.27
C MET A 182 11.21 -2.69 -1.10
N ALA A 183 12.48 -3.10 -1.08
CA ALA A 183 13.10 -3.90 -0.02
C ALA A 183 13.84 -3.06 1.02
N ARG A 184 14.38 -1.90 0.62
CA ARG A 184 15.27 -1.07 1.47
C ARG A 184 14.66 0.26 1.91
N GLY A 185 13.51 0.62 1.35
CA GLY A 185 12.95 1.96 1.50
C GLY A 185 13.43 2.91 0.39
N GLY A 186 12.90 4.13 0.38
CA GLY A 186 13.29 5.18 -0.57
C GLY A 186 14.31 6.11 0.07
N GLU A 187 15.25 6.58 -0.76
CA GLU A 187 16.09 7.75 -0.48
C GLU A 187 15.61 8.96 -1.29
#